data_AF-A0A8J5EC19-F1
#
_entry.id   AF-A0A8J5EC19-F1
#
_cell.length_a   1.000
_cell.length_b   1.000
_cell.length_c   1.000
_cell.angle_alpha   90.00
_cell.angle_beta   90.00
_cell.angle_gamma   90.00
#
_symmetry.space_group_name_H-M   'P 1'
#
loop_
_entity.id
_entity.type
_entity.pdbx_description
1 polymer ?
#
loop_
_entity_poly.entity_id
_entity_poly.type
_entity_poly.pdbx_seq_one_letter_code
_entity_poly.pdbx_strand_id
1 'polypeptide(L)'
;MAGEAEGLLFLVCRQIEEIKTLTDRAAAYAALLQALHRGASDHPPSLEALADSFPYLLPLLLSDIHHFDEETAAYSLKCLGFMLYHPSLVTRISEDGAILALESLAKLITITRMKHICNLGVWCFAVQQIGPSAVKFCLHLILEAIIHALDNPFGSLSITYEATQAVMSDVKRKLLPTMMDMMEVTQDQRQKIAIIQTWGWYISLLGSDALKDRHLVNKMLKIPEQTFVDPDIQVQMATLVAWESLIDALLPSQFTEIWINIIQNEIKQTRPATAAAPDVKIDGLLRRIKVLMTPIHGILSSKCDLSVQLRCLLTWRYLLRKLDLSVNYPSVISTTFWQTLKVVFLKGPNDENRHVWNTCIDLLDEFLLSKLTVGKTILNGEKLSLFPAEQTDQSGAVDRPIKWLPWDIKDVSEQLNVVFSIILPEKFEIMTSECRSLTLDAGLKIYRSVLKGVQAEIKRIPQCHEKVNIYITTISMFIKEVRETLASNHSAHQYRDFSLVHVQFTEATRDELEHSLLSPFNIEQIGSEVLC
;
A
#
# COMPACT_ATOMS: atom_id res chain seq x y z
N MET A 1 40.38 4.51 37.79
CA MET A 1 40.37 4.65 36.33
C MET A 1 41.20 3.54 35.68
N ALA A 2 42.54 3.52 35.76
CA ALA A 2 43.35 2.38 35.24
C ALA A 2 43.09 1.05 35.99
N GLY A 3 42.93 1.11 37.32
CA GLY A 3 42.76 -0.09 38.15
C GLY A 3 41.43 -0.86 37.99
N GLU A 4 40.38 -0.24 37.44
CA GLU A 4 39.09 -0.95 37.20
C GLU A 4 39.12 -1.75 35.89
N ALA A 5 39.76 -1.21 34.85
CA ALA A 5 39.97 -1.92 33.58
C ALA A 5 40.95 -3.10 33.77
N GLU A 6 42.02 -2.91 34.56
CA GLU A 6 42.93 -3.99 34.95
C GLU A 6 42.24 -5.08 35.79
N GLY A 7 41.33 -4.69 36.70
CA GLY A 7 40.54 -5.62 37.49
C GLY A 7 39.58 -6.47 36.65
N LEU A 8 38.91 -5.87 35.66
CA LEU A 8 38.06 -6.58 34.69
C LEU A 8 38.87 -7.52 33.79
N LEU A 9 40.02 -7.08 33.29
CA LEU A 9 40.91 -7.91 32.46
C LEU A 9 41.43 -9.11 33.26
N PHE A 10 41.87 -8.90 34.50
CA PHE A 10 42.32 -9.99 35.38
C PHE A 10 41.20 -11.00 35.65
N LEU A 11 39.99 -10.52 35.89
CA LEU A 11 38.81 -11.38 36.05
C LEU A 11 38.58 -12.21 34.78
N VAL A 12 38.61 -11.61 33.59
CA VAL A 12 38.38 -12.31 32.32
C VAL A 12 39.44 -13.37 32.05
N CYS A 13 40.72 -13.04 32.24
CA CYS A 13 41.82 -13.99 32.11
C CYS A 13 41.67 -15.17 33.08
N ARG A 14 41.28 -14.91 34.33
CA ARG A 14 41.01 -15.95 35.32
C ARG A 14 39.85 -16.85 34.88
N GLN A 15 38.76 -16.26 34.38
CA GLN A 15 37.59 -17.01 33.92
C GLN A 15 37.89 -17.85 32.67
N ILE A 16 38.71 -17.35 31.74
CA ILE A 16 39.22 -18.13 30.60
C ILE A 16 40.01 -19.36 31.08
N GLU A 17 40.84 -19.19 32.11
CA GLU A 17 41.62 -20.30 32.67
C GLU A 17 40.75 -21.29 33.45
N GLU A 18 39.72 -20.81 34.17
CA GLU A 18 38.71 -21.64 34.82
C GLU A 18 37.89 -22.47 33.80
N ILE A 19 37.54 -21.88 32.65
CA ILE A 19 36.86 -22.59 31.54
C ILE A 19 37.74 -23.73 30.99
N LYS A 20 39.05 -23.46 30.82
CA LYS A 20 40.02 -24.48 30.37
C LYS A 20 40.21 -25.61 31.39
N THR A 21 40.15 -25.30 32.68
CA THR A 21 40.46 -26.23 33.79
C THR A 21 39.26 -27.07 34.27
N LEU A 22 38.10 -27.00 33.57
CA LEU A 22 37.00 -27.98 33.59
C LEU A 22 36.17 -28.11 34.89
N THR A 23 36.46 -27.41 35.99
CA THR A 23 35.81 -27.69 37.28
C THR A 23 34.38 -27.14 37.43
N ASP A 24 34.05 -26.00 36.81
CA ASP A 24 32.68 -25.45 36.75
C ASP A 24 32.55 -24.42 35.61
N ARG A 25 32.35 -24.92 34.38
CA ARG A 25 32.29 -24.08 33.17
C ARG A 25 31.07 -23.15 33.15
N ALA A 26 29.92 -23.61 33.64
CA ALA A 26 28.69 -22.83 33.65
C ALA A 26 28.82 -21.60 34.56
N ALA A 27 29.36 -21.77 35.78
CA ALA A 27 29.63 -20.64 36.67
C ALA A 27 30.64 -19.67 36.06
N ALA A 28 31.65 -20.19 35.36
CA ALA A 28 32.66 -19.35 34.74
C ALA A 28 32.09 -18.48 33.60
N TYR A 29 31.26 -19.08 32.72
CA TYR A 29 30.55 -18.31 31.69
C TYR A 29 29.53 -17.33 32.29
N ALA A 30 28.85 -17.68 33.38
CA ALA A 30 27.93 -16.77 34.06
C ALA A 30 28.67 -15.53 34.62
N ALA A 31 29.84 -15.73 35.24
CA ALA A 31 30.68 -14.64 35.73
C ALA A 31 31.24 -13.79 34.58
N LEU A 32 31.63 -14.41 33.48
CA LEU A 32 32.06 -13.70 32.26
C LEU A 32 30.94 -12.84 31.67
N LEU A 33 29.72 -13.37 31.57
CA LEU A 33 28.56 -12.62 31.08
C LEU A 33 28.27 -11.40 31.97
N GLN A 34 28.39 -11.53 33.29
CA GLN A 34 28.24 -10.39 34.21
C GLN A 34 29.35 -9.35 34.01
N ALA A 35 30.59 -9.78 33.77
CA ALA A 35 31.70 -8.87 33.46
C ALA A 35 31.47 -8.12 32.14
N LEU A 36 30.98 -8.81 31.11
CA LEU A 36 30.61 -8.20 29.82
C LEU A 36 29.51 -7.14 29.98
N HIS A 37 28.46 -7.43 30.77
CA HIS A 37 27.40 -6.46 31.04
C HIS A 37 27.89 -5.22 31.81
N ARG A 38 28.75 -5.39 32.82
CA ARG A 38 29.34 -4.27 33.56
C ARG A 38 30.28 -3.43 32.69
N GLY A 39 31.12 -4.09 31.89
CA GLY A 39 32.02 -3.39 30.96
C GLY A 39 31.28 -2.53 29.94
N ALA A 40 30.08 -2.96 29.53
CA ALA A 40 29.23 -2.21 28.61
C ALA A 40 28.48 -1.03 29.27
N SER A 41 28.17 -1.11 30.57
CA SER A 41 27.50 -0.01 31.30
C SER A 41 28.48 1.06 31.79
N ASP A 42 29.69 0.65 32.17
CA ASP A 42 30.51 1.48 33.04
C ASP A 42 31.48 2.38 32.25
N HIS A 43 32.24 1.93 31.24
CA HIS A 43 33.06 2.80 30.35
C HIS A 43 33.73 2.07 29.13
N PRO A 44 33.94 2.72 27.96
CA PRO A 44 34.53 2.13 26.74
C PRO A 44 35.92 1.44 26.83
N PRO A 45 36.94 1.97 27.56
CA PRO A 45 38.28 1.36 27.59
C PRO A 45 38.33 -0.01 28.29
N SER A 46 37.39 -0.29 29.20
CA SER A 46 37.28 -1.61 29.83
C SER A 46 36.78 -2.68 28.85
N LEU A 47 35.98 -2.25 27.88
CA LEU A 47 35.40 -3.08 26.83
C LEU A 47 36.42 -3.39 25.72
N GLU A 48 37.34 -2.47 25.42
CA GLU A 48 38.44 -2.70 24.47
C GLU A 48 39.43 -3.77 24.98
N ALA A 49 39.80 -3.69 26.26
CA ALA A 49 40.68 -4.67 26.91
C ALA A 49 40.06 -6.09 26.91
N LEU A 50 38.75 -6.16 27.13
CA LEU A 50 37.94 -7.37 26.97
C LEU A 50 37.98 -7.91 25.54
N ALA A 51 37.90 -7.01 24.55
CA ALA A 51 37.81 -7.38 23.15
C ALA A 51 39.12 -8.00 22.61
N ASP A 52 40.27 -7.62 23.17
CA ASP A 52 41.57 -8.22 22.84
C ASP A 52 41.69 -9.69 23.27
N SER A 53 40.88 -10.13 24.25
CA SER A 53 40.86 -11.51 24.73
C SER A 53 39.95 -12.44 23.91
N PHE A 54 39.15 -11.91 22.99
CA PHE A 54 38.13 -12.67 22.27
C PHE A 54 38.61 -13.69 21.26
N PRO A 55 39.71 -13.47 20.50
CA PRO A 55 40.22 -14.50 19.60
C PRO A 55 40.51 -15.82 20.33
N TYR A 56 40.85 -15.75 21.62
CA TYR A 56 41.11 -16.92 22.47
C TYR A 56 39.84 -17.51 23.10
N LEU A 57 38.83 -16.67 23.34
CA LEU A 57 37.56 -17.07 23.94
C LEU A 57 36.61 -17.70 22.91
N LEU A 58 36.64 -17.23 21.67
CA LEU A 58 35.71 -17.68 20.62
C LEU A 58 35.79 -19.21 20.39
N PRO A 59 36.97 -19.85 20.23
CA PRO A 59 37.03 -21.30 20.07
C PRO A 59 36.46 -22.08 21.26
N LEU A 60 36.63 -21.56 22.49
CA LEU A 60 36.08 -22.17 23.70
C LEU A 60 34.56 -22.09 23.71
N LEU A 61 34.01 -20.90 23.42
CA LEU A 61 32.55 -20.71 23.30
C LEU A 61 31.96 -21.66 22.25
N LEU A 62 32.53 -21.67 21.04
CA LEU A 62 32.05 -22.51 19.93
C LEU A 62 32.15 -24.01 20.22
N SER A 63 33.12 -24.44 21.03
CA SER A 63 33.17 -25.82 21.51
C SER A 63 32.04 -26.10 22.51
N ASP A 64 31.83 -25.20 23.47
CA ASP A 64 30.93 -25.43 24.60
C ASP A 64 29.44 -25.16 24.28
N ILE A 65 29.10 -24.48 23.19
CA ILE A 65 27.70 -24.41 22.72
C ILE A 65 27.14 -25.78 22.31
N HIS A 66 28.01 -26.74 21.97
CA HIS A 66 27.64 -28.12 21.65
C HIS A 66 27.75 -29.06 22.86
N HIS A 67 27.99 -28.53 24.07
CA HIS A 67 28.12 -29.34 25.27
C HIS A 67 26.80 -30.06 25.61
N PHE A 68 26.91 -31.24 26.21
CA PHE A 68 25.75 -32.05 26.62
C PHE A 68 25.02 -31.49 27.83
N ASP A 69 25.70 -30.66 28.61
CA ASP A 69 25.12 -29.91 29.73
C ASP A 69 24.43 -28.64 29.23
N GLU A 70 23.13 -28.53 29.52
CA GLU A 70 22.29 -27.43 29.06
C GLU A 70 22.72 -26.09 29.65
N GLU A 71 23.14 -26.04 30.92
CA GLU A 71 23.55 -24.79 31.55
C GLU A 71 24.82 -24.23 30.93
N THR A 72 25.85 -25.07 30.75
CA THR A 72 27.10 -24.69 30.09
C THR A 72 26.85 -24.19 28.67
N ALA A 73 26.06 -24.92 27.88
CA ALA A 73 25.73 -24.52 26.51
C ALA A 73 24.93 -23.21 26.47
N ALA A 74 23.97 -23.04 27.39
CA ALA A 74 23.14 -21.84 27.46
C ALA A 74 23.93 -20.59 27.85
N TYR A 75 24.83 -20.68 28.84
CA TYR A 75 25.68 -19.55 29.22
C TYR A 75 26.73 -19.23 28.14
N SER A 76 27.31 -20.25 27.50
CA SER A 76 28.18 -20.05 26.34
C SER A 76 27.45 -19.32 25.21
N LEU A 77 26.22 -19.72 24.87
CA LEU A 77 25.40 -19.03 23.86
C LEU A 77 25.08 -17.59 24.25
N LYS A 78 24.76 -17.31 25.52
CA LYS A 78 24.49 -15.94 25.99
C LYS A 78 25.74 -15.05 25.85
N CYS A 79 26.91 -15.56 26.22
CA CYS A 79 28.18 -14.86 26.02
C CYS A 79 28.43 -14.60 24.53
N LEU A 80 28.29 -15.63 23.69
CA LEU A 80 28.48 -15.51 22.24
C LEU A 80 27.51 -14.48 21.63
N GLY A 81 26.21 -14.57 21.92
CA GLY A 81 25.24 -13.63 21.38
C GLY A 81 25.46 -12.19 21.83
N PHE A 82 25.89 -11.96 23.08
CA PHE A 82 26.28 -10.63 23.54
C PHE A 82 27.48 -10.08 22.75
N MET A 83 28.48 -10.92 22.51
CA MET A 83 29.67 -10.55 21.73
C MET A 83 29.34 -10.26 20.26
N LEU A 84 28.47 -11.06 19.65
CA LEU A 84 27.99 -10.83 18.28
C LEU A 84 27.09 -9.59 18.18
N TYR A 85 26.38 -9.24 19.25
CA TYR A 85 25.51 -8.08 19.30
C TYR A 85 26.28 -6.76 19.46
N HIS A 86 27.33 -6.68 20.28
CA HIS A 86 27.93 -5.38 20.62
C HIS A 86 28.92 -4.89 19.55
N PRO A 87 28.77 -3.67 18.98
CA PRO A 87 29.60 -3.17 17.87
C PRO A 87 31.12 -3.18 18.13
N SER A 88 31.55 -2.77 19.33
CA SER A 88 32.98 -2.76 19.70
C SER A 88 33.58 -4.16 19.85
N LEU A 89 32.74 -5.17 20.06
CA LEU A 89 33.16 -6.55 20.29
C LEU A 89 33.20 -7.32 18.96
N VAL A 90 32.11 -7.24 18.19
CA VAL A 90 31.97 -7.95 16.91
C VAL A 90 33.02 -7.49 15.89
N THR A 91 33.46 -6.23 15.93
CA THR A 91 34.49 -5.68 15.03
C THR A 91 35.89 -6.25 15.29
N ARG A 92 36.13 -6.89 16.44
CA ARG A 92 37.39 -7.59 16.74
C ARG A 92 37.40 -9.04 16.30
N ILE A 93 36.25 -9.58 15.86
CA ILE A 93 36.16 -10.94 15.32
C ILE A 93 36.67 -10.91 13.88
N SER A 94 37.62 -11.78 13.54
CA SER A 94 38.09 -11.93 12.17
C SER A 94 36.98 -12.46 11.26
N GLU A 95 37.08 -12.24 9.95
CA GLU A 95 36.09 -12.75 9.00
C GLU A 95 35.95 -14.28 9.09
N ASP A 96 37.06 -15.02 9.16
CA ASP A 96 37.07 -16.46 9.37
C ASP A 96 36.42 -16.88 10.70
N GLY A 97 36.67 -16.13 11.77
CA GLY A 97 36.04 -16.37 13.08
C GLY A 97 34.54 -16.16 13.05
N ALA A 98 34.07 -15.15 12.30
CA ALA A 98 32.66 -14.87 12.11
C ALA A 98 31.98 -15.97 11.28
N ILE A 99 32.63 -16.45 10.22
CA ILE A 99 32.17 -17.59 9.41
C ILE A 99 32.02 -18.83 10.29
N LEU A 100 33.06 -19.19 11.06
CA LEU A 100 33.04 -20.33 11.98
C LEU A 100 31.94 -20.23 13.04
N ALA A 101 31.71 -19.03 13.58
CA ALA A 101 30.64 -18.80 14.54
C ALA A 101 29.26 -19.03 13.92
N LEU A 102 29.02 -18.52 12.71
CA LEU A 102 27.77 -18.71 11.97
C LEU A 102 27.54 -20.19 11.60
N GLU A 103 28.57 -20.89 11.13
CA GLU A 103 28.49 -22.33 10.82
C GLU A 103 28.15 -23.16 12.06
N SER A 104 28.82 -22.88 13.18
CA SER A 104 28.61 -23.59 14.45
C SER A 104 27.20 -23.35 15.00
N LEU A 105 26.71 -22.10 14.94
CA LEU A 105 25.33 -21.75 15.31
C LEU A 105 24.30 -22.45 14.42
N ALA A 106 24.50 -22.43 13.10
CA ALA A 106 23.58 -23.07 12.15
C ALA A 106 23.49 -24.58 12.43
N LYS A 107 24.65 -25.23 12.60
CA LYS A 107 24.73 -26.65 12.95
C LYS A 107 24.07 -26.94 14.30
N LEU A 108 24.26 -26.09 15.31
CA LEU A 108 23.64 -26.27 16.62
C LEU A 108 22.11 -26.26 16.53
N ILE A 109 21.55 -25.27 15.82
CA ILE A 109 20.10 -25.09 15.68
C ILE A 109 19.44 -26.30 15.00
N THR A 110 20.09 -26.89 14.00
CA THR A 110 19.53 -28.02 13.23
C THR A 110 19.66 -29.37 13.94
N ILE A 111 20.66 -29.55 14.81
CA ILE A 111 20.89 -30.86 15.48
C ILE A 111 20.39 -30.93 16.92
N THR A 112 20.24 -29.79 17.60
CA THR A 112 19.94 -29.79 19.03
C THR A 112 18.55 -30.37 19.30
N ARG A 113 18.44 -31.13 20.40
CA ARG A 113 17.14 -31.61 20.92
C ARG A 113 16.66 -30.80 22.12
N MET A 114 17.43 -29.79 22.52
CA MET A 114 17.12 -28.95 23.67
C MET A 114 16.44 -27.66 23.20
N LYS A 115 15.15 -27.52 23.56
CA LYS A 115 14.32 -26.36 23.19
C LYS A 115 14.99 -25.02 23.57
N HIS A 116 15.54 -24.92 24.78
CA HIS A 116 16.15 -23.67 25.25
C HIS A 116 17.38 -23.28 24.44
N ILE A 117 18.24 -24.26 24.13
CA ILE A 117 19.44 -24.08 23.32
C ILE A 117 19.10 -23.69 21.89
N CYS A 118 18.08 -24.33 21.29
CA CYS A 118 17.58 -23.92 19.97
C CYS A 118 17.12 -22.45 19.99
N ASN A 119 16.32 -22.06 20.99
CA ASN A 119 15.83 -20.69 21.12
C ASN A 119 16.98 -19.67 21.27
N LEU A 120 17.98 -19.97 22.10
CA LEU A 120 19.16 -19.11 22.27
C LEU A 120 20.04 -19.05 21.01
N GLY A 121 20.19 -20.16 20.29
CA GLY A 121 20.91 -20.20 19.02
C GLY A 121 20.26 -19.30 17.97
N VAL A 122 18.92 -19.38 17.83
CA VAL A 122 18.16 -18.52 16.92
C VAL A 122 18.23 -17.05 17.36
N TRP A 123 18.16 -16.78 18.67
CA TRP A 123 18.36 -15.43 19.20
C TRP A 123 19.73 -14.85 18.83
N CYS A 124 20.81 -15.65 18.89
CA CYS A 124 22.14 -15.22 18.44
C CYS A 124 22.14 -14.76 16.97
N PHE A 125 21.43 -15.46 16.08
CA PHE A 125 21.24 -15.00 14.70
C PHE A 125 20.43 -13.71 14.59
N ALA A 126 19.48 -13.47 15.50
CA ALA A 126 18.66 -12.26 15.46
C ALA A 126 19.41 -10.99 15.89
N VAL A 127 20.32 -11.12 16.85
CA VAL A 127 21.02 -9.98 17.45
C VAL A 127 22.38 -9.68 16.83
N GLN A 128 22.94 -10.60 16.03
CA GLN A 128 24.27 -10.44 15.45
C GLN A 128 24.43 -9.15 14.62
N GLN A 129 25.63 -8.58 14.70
CA GLN A 129 26.06 -7.42 13.92
C GLN A 129 27.27 -7.77 13.03
N ILE A 130 27.35 -9.02 12.57
CA ILE A 130 28.41 -9.51 11.69
C ILE A 130 28.32 -8.81 10.33
N GLY A 131 29.50 -8.54 9.76
CA GLY A 131 29.64 -7.92 8.45
C GLY A 131 28.99 -8.71 7.31
N PRO A 132 28.57 -8.04 6.22
CA PRO A 132 27.80 -8.64 5.15
C PRO A 132 28.55 -9.77 4.40
N SER A 133 29.88 -9.71 4.34
CA SER A 133 30.70 -10.72 3.63
C SER A 133 30.60 -12.11 4.24
N ALA A 134 30.78 -12.24 5.57
CA ALA A 134 30.65 -13.51 6.28
C ALA A 134 29.22 -14.06 6.23
N VAL A 135 28.20 -13.19 6.39
CA VAL A 135 26.79 -13.57 6.26
C VAL A 135 26.48 -14.10 4.85
N LYS A 136 27.02 -13.46 3.81
CA LYS A 136 26.85 -13.92 2.42
C LYS A 136 27.44 -15.32 2.21
N PHE A 137 28.61 -15.60 2.79
CA PHE A 137 29.26 -16.90 2.69
C PHE A 137 28.41 -18.00 3.37
N CYS A 138 27.89 -17.72 4.56
CA CYS A 138 27.10 -18.68 5.34
C CYS A 138 25.59 -18.64 5.07
N LEU A 139 25.12 -17.89 4.06
CA LEU A 139 23.70 -17.61 3.87
C LEU A 139 22.85 -18.88 3.76
N HIS A 140 23.33 -19.89 3.04
CA HIS A 140 22.62 -21.15 2.88
C HIS A 140 22.41 -21.89 4.22
N LEU A 141 23.44 -21.93 5.08
CA LEU A 141 23.37 -22.55 6.41
C LEU A 141 22.47 -21.77 7.37
N ILE A 142 22.56 -20.43 7.32
CA ILE A 142 21.69 -19.55 8.12
C ILE A 142 20.23 -19.77 7.73
N LEU A 143 19.93 -19.80 6.43
CA LEU A 143 18.58 -20.05 5.93
C LEU A 143 18.08 -21.45 6.31
N GLU A 144 18.91 -22.48 6.17
CA GLU A 144 18.56 -23.85 6.58
C GLU A 144 18.20 -23.92 8.07
N ALA A 145 19.01 -23.29 8.93
CA ALA A 145 18.75 -23.23 10.37
C ALA A 145 17.49 -22.42 10.73
N ILE A 146 17.26 -21.29 10.06
CA ILE A 146 16.04 -20.49 10.23
C ILE A 146 14.80 -21.26 9.77
N ILE A 147 14.86 -21.93 8.61
CA ILE A 147 13.76 -22.77 8.10
C ILE A 147 13.47 -23.89 9.11
N HIS A 148 14.49 -24.58 9.60
CA HIS A 148 14.32 -25.60 10.64
C HIS A 148 13.65 -25.05 11.90
N ALA A 149 14.01 -23.83 12.33
CA ALA A 149 13.38 -23.18 13.47
C ALA A 149 11.91 -22.78 13.18
N LEU A 150 11.59 -22.38 11.95
CA LEU A 150 10.24 -22.03 11.51
C LEU A 150 9.33 -23.25 11.31
N ASP A 151 9.87 -24.38 10.85
CA ASP A 151 9.19 -25.68 10.82
C ASP A 151 8.77 -26.14 12.23
N ASN A 152 9.33 -25.48 13.24
CA ASN A 152 8.92 -25.56 14.63
C ASN A 152 8.92 -26.98 15.20
N PRO A 153 10.05 -27.71 15.15
CA PRO A 153 10.15 -29.09 15.62
C PRO A 153 9.79 -29.25 17.11
N PHE A 154 9.83 -28.17 17.88
CA PHE A 154 9.51 -28.14 19.31
C PHE A 154 8.07 -27.68 19.62
N GLY A 155 7.28 -27.25 18.62
CA GLY A 155 5.97 -26.64 18.85
C GLY A 155 6.03 -25.35 19.69
N SER A 156 7.16 -24.63 19.67
CA SER A 156 7.45 -23.45 20.48
C SER A 156 7.26 -22.14 19.72
N LEU A 157 6.25 -21.37 20.12
CA LEU A 157 6.01 -20.02 19.58
C LEU A 157 7.20 -19.06 19.77
N SER A 158 8.00 -19.26 20.83
CA SER A 158 9.20 -18.47 21.10
C SER A 158 10.26 -18.68 20.01
N ILE A 159 10.46 -19.92 19.55
CA ILE A 159 11.48 -20.24 18.55
C ILE A 159 11.04 -19.67 17.19
N THR A 160 9.77 -19.83 16.84
CA THR A 160 9.22 -19.25 15.61
C THR A 160 9.27 -17.71 15.62
N TYR A 161 9.03 -17.10 16.78
CA TYR A 161 9.13 -15.65 16.95
C TYR A 161 10.57 -15.17 16.75
N GLU A 162 11.54 -15.79 17.43
CA GLU A 162 12.96 -15.44 17.28
C GLU A 162 13.46 -15.66 15.85
N ALA A 163 13.05 -16.75 15.19
CA ALA A 163 13.43 -17.03 13.81
C ALA A 163 12.88 -15.96 12.85
N THR A 164 11.63 -15.52 13.10
CA THR A 164 11.02 -14.41 12.37
C THR A 164 11.76 -13.09 12.63
N GLN A 165 12.14 -12.83 13.89
CA GLN A 165 12.94 -11.64 14.23
C GLN A 165 14.32 -11.65 13.59
N ALA A 166 14.97 -12.81 13.45
CA ALA A 166 16.26 -12.92 12.81
C ALA A 166 16.22 -12.50 11.35
N VAL A 167 15.23 -13.01 10.61
CA VAL A 167 14.97 -12.57 9.23
C VAL A 167 14.63 -11.09 9.20
N MET A 168 13.74 -10.62 10.08
CA MET A 168 13.26 -9.24 10.06
C MET A 168 14.34 -8.21 10.40
N SER A 169 15.26 -8.53 11.33
CA SER A 169 16.35 -7.66 11.75
C SER A 169 17.31 -7.40 10.59
N ASP A 170 17.76 -8.46 9.90
CA ASP A 170 18.63 -8.33 8.74
C ASP A 170 17.92 -7.64 7.57
N VAL A 171 16.65 -7.99 7.31
CA VAL A 171 15.82 -7.34 6.29
C VAL A 171 15.69 -5.84 6.57
N LYS A 172 15.31 -5.43 7.79
CA LYS A 172 15.11 -4.03 8.16
C LYS A 172 16.41 -3.22 8.18
N ARG A 173 17.52 -3.80 8.64
CA ARG A 173 18.80 -3.08 8.83
C ARG A 173 19.63 -3.00 7.55
N LYS A 174 19.67 -4.07 6.76
CA LYS A 174 20.63 -4.21 5.66
C LYS A 174 19.97 -4.08 4.30
N LEU A 175 18.77 -4.63 4.10
CA LEU A 175 18.18 -4.73 2.77
C LEU A 175 17.91 -3.36 2.14
N LEU A 176 17.29 -2.43 2.87
CA LEU A 176 16.97 -1.10 2.32
C LEU A 176 18.22 -0.29 1.95
N PRO A 177 19.25 -0.12 2.81
CA PRO A 177 20.51 0.51 2.40
C PRO A 177 21.15 -0.16 1.19
N THR A 178 21.26 -1.50 1.18
CA THR A 178 21.88 -2.21 0.05
C THR A 178 21.09 -2.02 -1.25
N MET A 179 19.76 -2.02 -1.21
CA MET A 179 18.93 -1.69 -2.38
C MET A 179 19.18 -0.27 -2.89
N MET A 180 19.30 0.71 -2.00
CA MET A 180 19.58 2.10 -2.37
C MET A 180 20.96 2.24 -3.02
N ASP A 181 22.00 1.64 -2.42
CA ASP A 181 23.37 1.67 -2.94
C ASP A 181 23.45 0.99 -4.32
N MET A 182 22.77 -0.16 -4.48
CA MET A 182 22.71 -0.85 -5.78
C MET A 182 21.94 -0.05 -6.84
N MET A 183 20.86 0.63 -6.45
CA MET A 183 20.06 1.45 -7.38
C MET A 183 20.86 2.64 -7.92
N GLU A 184 21.73 3.25 -7.10
CA GLU A 184 22.58 4.38 -7.51
C GLU A 184 23.69 3.97 -8.48
N VAL A 185 24.26 2.77 -8.29
CA VAL A 185 25.40 2.30 -9.09
C VAL A 185 24.97 1.58 -10.37
N THR A 186 23.84 0.87 -10.36
CA THR A 186 23.48 -0.03 -11.47
C THR A 186 22.88 0.71 -12.66
N GLN A 187 23.37 0.39 -13.86
CA GLN A 187 22.78 0.81 -15.14
C GLN A 187 22.00 -0.33 -15.81
N ASP A 188 22.04 -1.55 -15.25
CA ASP A 188 21.33 -2.71 -15.81
C ASP A 188 19.85 -2.68 -15.41
N GLN A 189 18.98 -2.60 -16.42
CA GLN A 189 17.52 -2.59 -16.27
C GLN A 189 17.00 -3.81 -15.50
N ARG A 190 17.59 -5.00 -15.71
CA ARG A 190 17.15 -6.22 -15.02
C ARG A 190 17.43 -6.13 -13.52
N GLN A 191 18.56 -5.55 -13.15
CA GLN A 191 18.90 -5.33 -11.74
C GLN A 191 17.99 -4.28 -11.11
N LYS A 192 17.68 -3.18 -11.82
CA LYS A 192 16.69 -2.19 -11.35
C LYS A 192 15.33 -2.83 -11.07
N ILE A 193 14.83 -3.65 -11.99
CA ILE A 193 13.55 -4.38 -11.82
C ILE A 193 13.62 -5.32 -10.60
N ALA A 194 14.71 -6.06 -10.42
CA ALA A 194 14.89 -6.93 -9.27
C ALA A 194 14.93 -6.15 -7.94
N ILE A 195 15.57 -4.98 -7.91
CA ILE A 195 15.58 -4.09 -6.74
C ILE A 195 14.16 -3.60 -6.43
N ILE A 196 13.39 -3.21 -7.44
CA ILE A 196 12.00 -2.76 -7.27
C ILE A 196 11.11 -3.89 -6.74
N GLN A 197 11.25 -5.11 -7.26
CA GLN A 197 10.53 -6.28 -6.75
C GLN A 197 10.91 -6.55 -5.28
N THR A 198 12.20 -6.49 -4.97
CA THR A 198 12.71 -6.65 -3.60
C THR A 198 12.17 -5.56 -2.68
N TRP A 199 12.04 -4.32 -3.15
CA TRP A 199 11.42 -3.23 -2.42
C TRP A 199 9.93 -3.49 -2.12
N GLY A 200 9.18 -4.03 -3.09
CA GLY A 200 7.81 -4.47 -2.89
C GLY A 200 7.69 -5.54 -1.80
N TRP A 201 8.53 -6.58 -1.85
CA TRP A 201 8.57 -7.62 -0.82
C TRP A 201 9.00 -7.09 0.56
N TYR A 202 9.96 -6.17 0.58
CA TYR A 202 10.42 -5.52 1.80
C TYR A 202 9.27 -4.81 2.52
N ILE A 203 8.42 -4.08 1.80
CA ILE A 203 7.22 -3.46 2.37
C ILE A 203 6.25 -4.50 2.91
N SER A 204 5.97 -5.54 2.13
CA SER A 204 5.05 -6.61 2.53
C SER A 204 5.52 -7.31 3.81
N LEU A 205 6.83 -7.51 3.97
CA LEU A 205 7.44 -8.10 5.16
C LEU A 205 7.38 -7.16 6.37
N LEU A 206 7.65 -5.87 6.17
CA LEU A 206 7.61 -4.88 7.25
C LEU A 206 6.20 -4.71 7.86
N GLY A 207 5.16 -4.85 7.04
CA GLY A 207 3.77 -4.71 7.47
C GLY A 207 3.38 -3.29 7.90
N SER A 208 2.14 -3.14 8.35
CA SER A 208 1.53 -1.81 8.60
C SER A 208 2.12 -1.06 9.79
N ASP A 209 2.69 -1.76 10.77
CA ASP A 209 3.22 -1.15 12.00
C ASP A 209 4.55 -0.44 11.76
N ALA A 210 5.41 -1.00 10.93
CA ALA A 210 6.68 -0.37 10.56
C ALA A 210 6.46 0.93 9.78
N LEU A 211 5.37 1.04 9.00
CA LEU A 211 5.02 2.25 8.23
C LEU A 211 4.49 3.40 9.08
N LYS A 212 4.38 3.24 10.41
CA LYS A 212 4.13 4.37 11.33
C LYS A 212 5.36 5.26 11.46
N ASP A 213 6.56 4.73 11.22
CA ASP A 213 7.80 5.49 11.23
C ASP A 213 7.93 6.31 9.94
N ARG A 214 7.68 7.62 10.05
CA ARG A 214 7.76 8.56 8.94
C ARG A 214 9.16 8.64 8.32
N HIS A 215 10.21 8.48 9.11
CA HIS A 215 11.58 8.54 8.60
C HIS A 215 11.89 7.33 7.73
N LEU A 216 11.44 6.14 8.16
CA LEU A 216 11.57 4.92 7.38
C LEU A 216 10.77 5.02 6.08
N VAL A 217 9.52 5.46 6.12
CA VAL A 217 8.68 5.63 4.92
C VAL A 217 9.33 6.59 3.92
N ASN A 218 9.76 7.77 4.37
CA ASN A 218 10.42 8.75 3.49
C ASN A 218 11.72 8.20 2.90
N LYS A 219 12.50 7.42 3.65
CA LYS A 219 13.69 6.76 3.13
C LYS A 219 13.35 5.72 2.07
N MET A 220 12.28 4.94 2.29
CA MET A 220 11.81 3.92 1.35
C MET A 220 11.28 4.51 0.05
N LEU A 221 10.63 5.68 0.10
CA LEU A 221 10.05 6.36 -1.07
C LEU A 221 11.10 6.89 -2.06
N LYS A 222 12.37 7.03 -1.65
CA LYS A 222 13.46 7.46 -2.54
C LYS A 222 13.66 6.54 -3.74
N ILE A 223 13.42 5.23 -3.57
CA ILE A 223 13.53 4.25 -4.66
C ILE A 223 12.46 4.53 -5.74
N PRO A 224 11.15 4.49 -5.43
CA PRO A 224 10.11 4.76 -6.41
C PRO A 224 10.16 6.19 -6.98
N GLU A 225 10.60 7.20 -6.21
CA GLU A 225 10.81 8.56 -6.72
C GLU A 225 11.79 8.60 -7.90
N GLN A 226 12.84 7.78 -7.87
CA GLN A 226 13.80 7.66 -8.96
C GLN A 226 13.28 6.78 -10.11
N THR A 227 12.57 5.70 -9.80
CA THR A 227 12.17 4.71 -10.81
C THR A 227 10.89 5.08 -11.57
N PHE A 228 10.04 5.95 -11.02
CA PHE A 228 8.90 6.51 -11.76
C PHE A 228 9.30 7.43 -12.91
N VAL A 229 10.49 8.04 -12.84
CA VAL A 229 11.04 8.92 -13.89
C VAL A 229 12.14 8.25 -14.70
N ASP A 230 12.35 6.94 -14.53
CA ASP A 230 13.38 6.18 -15.25
C ASP A 230 13.06 6.15 -16.76
N PRO A 231 14.05 6.29 -17.65
CA PRO A 231 13.80 6.22 -19.10
C PRO A 231 13.24 4.87 -19.56
N ASP A 232 13.44 3.80 -18.80
CA ASP A 232 12.93 2.47 -19.17
C ASP A 232 11.47 2.25 -18.74
N ILE A 233 10.64 1.86 -19.70
CA ILE A 233 9.21 1.62 -19.52
C ILE A 233 8.97 0.42 -18.57
N GLN A 234 9.80 -0.63 -18.63
CA GLN A 234 9.63 -1.80 -17.78
C GLN A 234 9.98 -1.49 -16.32
N VAL A 235 10.97 -0.63 -16.08
CA VAL A 235 11.30 -0.13 -14.74
C VAL A 235 10.13 0.69 -14.15
N GLN A 236 9.52 1.60 -14.92
CA GLN A 236 8.34 2.34 -14.48
C GLN A 236 7.15 1.40 -14.18
N MET A 237 6.89 0.43 -15.05
CA MET A 237 5.81 -0.55 -14.88
C MET A 237 6.05 -1.45 -13.65
N ALA A 238 7.28 -1.93 -13.45
CA ALA A 238 7.65 -2.72 -12.27
C ALA A 238 7.44 -1.91 -10.98
N THR A 239 7.71 -0.60 -11.02
CA THR A 239 7.49 0.30 -9.89
C THR A 239 6.01 0.39 -9.53
N LEU A 240 5.13 0.53 -10.53
CA LEU A 240 3.67 0.55 -10.33
C LEU A 240 3.12 -0.78 -9.79
N VAL A 241 3.70 -1.92 -10.19
CA VAL A 241 3.34 -3.23 -9.64
C VAL A 241 3.79 -3.34 -8.18
N ALA A 242 5.04 -2.98 -7.87
CA ALA A 242 5.54 -3.01 -6.50
C ALA A 242 4.81 -2.00 -5.59
N TRP A 243 4.25 -0.93 -6.16
CA TRP A 243 3.43 0.04 -5.44
C TRP A 243 2.18 -0.59 -4.80
N GLU A 244 1.66 -1.70 -5.36
CA GLU A 244 0.55 -2.45 -4.76
C GLU A 244 0.91 -2.98 -3.36
N SER A 245 2.16 -3.37 -3.12
CA SER A 245 2.64 -3.75 -1.78
C SER A 245 2.55 -2.59 -0.77
N LEU A 246 2.80 -1.35 -1.22
CA LEU A 246 2.65 -0.16 -0.38
C LEU A 246 1.19 0.16 -0.09
N ILE A 247 0.31 -0.03 -1.08
CA ILE A 247 -1.14 0.08 -0.90
C ILE A 247 -1.59 -0.90 0.19
N ASP A 248 -1.17 -2.17 0.08
CA ASP A 248 -1.54 -3.21 1.04
C ASP A 248 -1.06 -2.93 2.46
N ALA A 249 0.17 -2.43 2.61
CA ALA A 249 0.73 -2.16 3.92
C ALA A 249 0.16 -0.87 4.55
N LEU A 250 -0.21 0.14 3.76
CA LEU A 250 -0.83 1.37 4.26
C LEU A 250 -2.34 1.24 4.54
N LEU A 251 -3.01 0.29 3.86
CA LEU A 251 -4.45 0.00 3.96
C LEU A 251 -4.70 -1.47 4.33
N PRO A 252 -4.28 -1.95 5.52
CA PRO A 252 -4.51 -3.33 5.93
C PRO A 252 -6.01 -3.60 6.15
N SER A 253 -6.47 -4.84 5.94
CA SER A 253 -7.88 -5.23 6.01
C SER A 253 -8.59 -4.81 7.31
N GLN A 254 -7.90 -4.94 8.45
CA GLN A 254 -8.42 -4.53 9.76
C GLN A 254 -8.73 -3.03 9.83
N PHE A 255 -7.95 -2.21 9.11
CA PHE A 255 -8.20 -0.78 9.03
C PHE A 255 -9.48 -0.49 8.25
N THR A 256 -9.69 -1.19 7.14
CA THR A 256 -10.91 -1.09 6.33
C THR A 256 -12.14 -1.53 7.13
N GLU A 257 -12.06 -2.60 7.93
CA GLU A 257 -13.16 -3.05 8.82
C GLU A 257 -13.54 -2.01 9.87
N ILE A 258 -12.55 -1.36 10.51
CA ILE A 258 -12.80 -0.28 11.47
C ILE A 258 -13.56 0.86 10.81
N TRP A 259 -13.18 1.23 9.58
CA TRP A 259 -13.86 2.28 8.82
C TRP A 259 -15.25 1.89 8.38
N ILE A 260 -15.45 0.64 7.96
CA ILE A 260 -16.77 0.11 7.63
C ILE A 260 -17.71 0.27 8.82
N ASN A 261 -17.24 -0.06 10.03
CA ASN A 261 -18.04 0.10 11.25
C ASN A 261 -18.37 1.58 11.56
N ILE A 262 -17.43 2.49 11.36
CA ILE A 262 -17.64 3.94 11.55
C ILE A 262 -18.70 4.44 10.55
N ILE A 263 -18.51 4.16 9.26
CA ILE A 263 -19.41 4.59 8.18
C ILE A 263 -20.81 3.99 8.38
N GLN A 264 -20.91 2.70 8.73
CA GLN A 264 -22.20 2.07 9.00
C GLN A 264 -22.91 2.70 10.21
N ASN A 265 -22.18 3.13 11.24
CA ASN A 265 -22.76 3.79 12.40
C ASN A 265 -23.24 5.22 12.06
N GLU A 266 -22.51 5.95 11.21
CA GLU A 266 -22.93 7.26 10.70
C GLU A 266 -24.17 7.15 9.79
N ILE A 267 -24.22 6.15 8.90
CA ILE A 267 -25.39 5.90 8.04
C ILE A 267 -26.63 5.51 8.88
N LYS A 268 -26.44 4.85 10.03
CA LYS A 268 -27.54 4.39 10.90
C LYS A 268 -28.00 5.42 11.94
N GLN A 269 -27.21 6.43 12.28
CA GLN A 269 -27.55 7.40 13.34
C GLN A 269 -27.80 8.82 12.80
N THR A 270 -29.05 9.26 12.90
CA THR A 270 -29.46 10.68 12.86
C THR A 270 -29.40 11.27 14.28
N ARG A 271 -28.22 11.47 14.87
CA ARG A 271 -28.09 12.20 16.15
C ARG A 271 -26.81 13.05 16.20
N PRO A 272 -26.85 14.25 16.81
CA PRO A 272 -25.73 15.18 16.80
C PRO A 272 -24.61 14.68 17.70
N ALA A 273 -23.40 14.81 17.18
CA ALA A 273 -22.16 14.32 17.77
C ALA A 273 -21.81 15.01 19.09
N THR A 274 -21.61 14.21 20.13
CA THR A 274 -20.69 14.55 21.23
C THR A 274 -19.60 13.48 21.29
N ALA A 275 -18.60 13.59 20.40
CA ALA A 275 -17.27 13.00 20.59
C ALA A 275 -16.33 13.46 19.47
N ALA A 276 -15.27 14.20 19.80
CA ALA A 276 -14.24 14.74 18.90
C ALA A 276 -13.26 13.68 18.33
N ALA A 277 -13.71 12.43 18.14
CA ALA A 277 -12.87 11.28 17.77
C ALA A 277 -12.90 10.85 16.27
N PRO A 278 -13.96 11.10 15.47
CA PRO A 278 -13.99 10.67 14.06
C PRO A 278 -12.99 11.43 13.17
N ASP A 279 -12.94 12.76 13.28
CA ASP A 279 -12.21 13.63 12.34
C ASP A 279 -10.69 13.38 12.32
N VAL A 280 -10.08 13.12 13.48
CA VAL A 280 -8.63 12.85 13.60
C VAL A 280 -8.23 11.55 12.88
N LYS A 281 -9.12 10.55 12.84
CA LYS A 281 -8.86 9.29 12.13
C LYS A 281 -9.01 9.49 10.61
N ILE A 282 -9.97 10.29 10.17
CA ILE A 282 -10.21 10.61 8.74
C ILE A 282 -8.98 11.32 8.17
N ASP A 283 -8.45 12.30 8.91
CA ASP A 283 -7.24 13.01 8.52
C ASP A 283 -6.04 12.09 8.37
N GLY A 284 -5.91 11.09 9.26
CA GLY A 284 -4.88 10.07 9.15
C GLY A 284 -4.99 9.23 7.88
N LEU A 285 -6.21 8.81 7.52
CA LEU A 285 -6.49 8.06 6.29
C LEU A 285 -6.21 8.90 5.04
N LEU A 286 -6.74 10.12 4.99
CA LEU A 286 -6.55 11.03 3.86
C LEU A 286 -5.08 11.34 3.62
N ARG A 287 -4.26 11.49 4.66
CA ARG A 287 -2.81 11.66 4.49
C ARG A 287 -2.16 10.46 3.81
N ARG A 288 -2.51 9.24 4.20
CA ARG A 288 -1.99 8.00 3.56
C ARG A 288 -2.44 7.89 2.11
N ILE A 289 -3.73 8.15 1.86
CA ILE A 289 -4.31 8.13 0.51
C ILE A 289 -3.62 9.17 -0.38
N LYS A 290 -3.38 10.39 0.12
CA LYS A 290 -2.67 11.42 -0.65
C LYS A 290 -1.27 10.96 -1.06
N VAL A 291 -0.51 10.34 -0.15
CA VAL A 291 0.81 9.76 -0.48
C VAL A 291 0.69 8.71 -1.60
N LEU A 292 -0.30 7.83 -1.53
CA LEU A 292 -0.55 6.80 -2.55
C LEU A 292 -1.00 7.38 -3.90
N MET A 293 -1.77 8.47 -3.88
CA MET A 293 -2.33 9.12 -5.07
C MET A 293 -1.33 10.04 -5.79
N THR A 294 -0.35 10.62 -5.11
CA THR A 294 0.62 11.56 -5.71
C THR A 294 1.28 11.02 -6.98
N PRO A 295 1.92 9.83 -7.00
CA PRO A 295 2.53 9.32 -8.23
C PRO A 295 1.49 8.93 -9.28
N ILE A 296 0.33 8.39 -8.88
CA ILE A 296 -0.76 8.03 -9.79
C ILE A 296 -1.22 9.28 -10.58
N HIS A 297 -1.50 10.36 -9.85
CA HIS A 297 -1.91 11.63 -10.43
C HIS A 297 -0.80 12.23 -11.31
N GLY A 298 0.46 12.16 -10.86
CA GLY A 298 1.62 12.64 -11.62
C GLY A 298 1.77 11.92 -12.97
N ILE A 299 1.70 10.59 -12.99
CA ILE A 299 1.85 9.76 -14.19
C ILE A 299 0.68 9.97 -15.16
N LEU A 300 -0.56 10.03 -14.67
CA LEU A 300 -1.73 10.28 -15.52
C LEU A 300 -1.75 11.72 -16.06
N SER A 301 -1.15 12.67 -15.35
CA SER A 301 -1.02 14.06 -15.80
C SER A 301 0.15 14.29 -16.76
N SER A 302 1.18 13.45 -16.74
CA SER A 302 2.37 13.61 -17.58
C SER A 302 2.16 13.12 -19.03
N LYS A 303 3.24 13.17 -19.82
CA LYS A 303 3.34 12.58 -21.18
C LYS A 303 4.01 11.20 -21.16
N CYS A 304 3.80 10.40 -20.10
CA CYS A 304 4.32 9.05 -20.01
C CYS A 304 3.78 8.15 -21.14
N ASP A 305 4.52 7.08 -21.43
CA ASP A 305 4.12 6.03 -22.39
C ASP A 305 2.74 5.44 -22.03
N LEU A 306 1.97 5.07 -23.06
CA LEU A 306 0.63 4.50 -22.91
C LEU A 306 0.62 3.26 -22.01
N SER A 307 1.63 2.39 -22.10
CA SER A 307 1.72 1.17 -21.30
C SER A 307 1.86 1.50 -19.81
N VAL A 308 2.61 2.55 -19.49
CA VAL A 308 2.78 3.06 -18.12
C VAL A 308 1.47 3.67 -17.61
N GLN A 309 0.78 4.46 -18.44
CA GLN A 309 -0.52 5.03 -18.08
C GLN A 309 -1.59 3.95 -17.83
N LEU A 310 -1.65 2.92 -18.68
CA LEU A 310 -2.55 1.78 -18.49
C LEU A 310 -2.21 0.99 -17.21
N ARG A 311 -0.93 0.73 -16.96
CA ARG A 311 -0.50 0.11 -15.70
C ARG A 311 -0.88 0.97 -14.49
N CYS A 312 -0.73 2.29 -14.61
CA CYS A 312 -1.10 3.24 -13.56
C CYS A 312 -2.60 3.19 -13.26
N LEU A 313 -3.46 3.09 -14.30
CA LEU A 313 -4.90 2.88 -14.12
C LEU A 313 -5.22 1.57 -13.39
N LEU A 314 -4.49 0.48 -13.70
CA LEU A 314 -4.68 -0.79 -12.99
C LEU A 314 -4.32 -0.67 -11.51
N THR A 315 -3.20 -0.01 -11.19
CA THR A 315 -2.79 0.26 -9.80
C THR A 315 -3.79 1.19 -9.09
N TRP A 316 -4.35 2.19 -9.78
CA TRP A 316 -5.42 3.03 -9.25
C TRP A 316 -6.70 2.24 -8.98
N ARG A 317 -7.12 1.37 -9.89
CA ARG A 317 -8.29 0.49 -9.69
C ARG A 317 -8.04 -0.50 -8.55
N TYR A 318 -6.81 -0.98 -8.37
CA TYR A 318 -6.41 -1.76 -7.20
C TYR A 318 -6.59 -0.98 -5.89
N LEU A 319 -6.13 0.27 -5.84
CA LEU A 319 -6.33 1.16 -4.69
C LEU A 319 -7.83 1.35 -4.37
N LEU A 320 -8.66 1.65 -5.36
CA LEU A 320 -10.11 1.82 -5.16
C LEU A 320 -10.76 0.56 -4.59
N ARG A 321 -10.35 -0.63 -5.07
CA ARG A 321 -10.84 -1.91 -4.51
C ARG A 321 -10.39 -2.13 -3.07
N LYS A 322 -9.16 -1.75 -2.73
CA LYS A 322 -8.61 -1.88 -1.37
C LYS A 322 -9.26 -0.94 -0.37
N LEU A 323 -9.73 0.22 -0.82
CA LEU A 323 -10.51 1.13 0.01
C LEU A 323 -11.90 0.58 0.36
N ASP A 324 -12.42 -0.42 -0.37
CA ASP A 324 -13.73 -1.03 -0.11
C ASP A 324 -14.80 0.06 0.05
N LEU A 325 -15.73 -0.05 1.01
CA LEU A 325 -16.77 0.95 1.27
C LEU A 325 -16.22 2.33 1.66
N SER A 326 -14.99 2.43 2.17
CA SER A 326 -14.41 3.71 2.58
C SER A 326 -14.17 4.66 1.39
N VAL A 327 -14.12 4.13 0.17
CA VAL A 327 -14.01 4.93 -1.06
C VAL A 327 -15.14 5.94 -1.17
N ASN A 328 -16.34 5.60 -0.66
CA ASN A 328 -17.55 6.41 -0.80
C ASN A 328 -17.62 7.60 0.17
N TYR A 329 -16.67 7.72 1.11
CA TYR A 329 -16.63 8.88 2.00
C TYR A 329 -16.30 10.16 1.19
N PRO A 330 -17.01 11.30 1.35
CA PRO A 330 -16.92 12.44 0.44
C PRO A 330 -15.49 12.96 0.18
N SER A 331 -14.66 13.06 1.22
CA SER A 331 -13.27 13.53 1.05
C SER A 331 -12.36 12.48 0.38
N VAL A 332 -12.67 11.18 0.57
CA VAL A 332 -11.93 10.07 -0.02
C VAL A 332 -12.26 9.94 -1.50
N ILE A 333 -13.54 9.91 -1.88
CA ILE A 333 -13.97 9.83 -3.28
C ILE A 333 -13.49 11.07 -4.06
N SER A 334 -13.56 12.26 -3.44
CA SER A 334 -13.03 13.48 -4.03
C SER A 334 -11.55 13.37 -4.35
N THR A 335 -10.74 12.92 -3.39
CA THR A 335 -9.27 12.82 -3.54
C THR A 335 -8.84 11.71 -4.50
N THR A 336 -9.52 10.56 -4.49
CA THR A 336 -9.06 9.36 -5.20
C THR A 336 -9.70 9.17 -6.57
N PHE A 337 -11.01 9.41 -6.66
CA PHE A 337 -11.81 9.12 -7.85
C PHE A 337 -11.96 10.39 -8.70
N TRP A 338 -12.56 11.45 -8.14
CA TRP A 338 -12.91 12.64 -8.89
C TRP A 338 -11.70 13.42 -9.42
N GLN A 339 -10.65 13.61 -8.62
CA GLN A 339 -9.43 14.26 -9.12
C GLN A 339 -8.78 13.50 -10.28
N THR A 340 -8.83 12.17 -10.26
CA THR A 340 -8.25 11.32 -11.30
C THR A 340 -9.04 11.44 -12.60
N LEU A 341 -10.37 11.34 -12.53
CA LEU A 341 -11.23 11.54 -13.69
C LEU A 341 -11.07 12.94 -14.29
N LYS A 342 -10.99 13.97 -13.45
CA LYS A 342 -10.79 15.35 -13.89
C LYS A 342 -9.53 15.49 -14.75
N VAL A 343 -8.40 14.92 -14.31
CA VAL A 343 -7.13 14.97 -15.08
C VAL A 343 -7.27 14.31 -16.45
N VAL A 344 -7.93 13.15 -16.51
CA VAL A 344 -8.06 12.38 -17.75
C VAL A 344 -9.03 13.05 -18.71
N PHE A 345 -10.18 13.52 -18.24
CA PHE A 345 -11.19 14.14 -19.08
C PHE A 345 -10.78 15.53 -19.58
N LEU A 346 -10.06 16.32 -18.77
CA LEU A 346 -9.54 17.62 -19.18
C LEU A 346 -8.62 17.54 -20.42
N LYS A 347 -7.86 16.44 -20.55
CA LYS A 347 -7.01 16.17 -21.73
C LYS A 347 -7.80 15.75 -22.97
N GLY A 348 -8.99 15.17 -22.80
CA GLY A 348 -9.78 14.56 -23.86
C GLY A 348 -9.15 13.28 -24.47
N PRO A 349 -9.91 12.56 -25.32
CA PRO A 349 -9.38 11.42 -26.06
C PRO A 349 -8.54 11.86 -27.26
N ASN A 350 -7.43 11.16 -27.48
CA ASN A 350 -6.58 11.24 -28.66
C ASN A 350 -6.14 9.82 -29.06
N ASP A 351 -5.43 9.69 -30.18
CA ASP A 351 -5.05 8.38 -30.71
C ASP A 351 -4.16 7.57 -29.76
N GLU A 352 -3.40 8.25 -28.90
CA GLU A 352 -2.49 7.62 -27.93
C GLU A 352 -3.21 7.22 -26.63
N ASN A 353 -4.13 8.01 -26.11
CA ASN A 353 -4.73 7.84 -24.78
C ASN A 353 -6.18 7.31 -24.80
N ARG A 354 -6.72 6.98 -25.98
CA ARG A 354 -8.13 6.56 -26.16
C ARG A 354 -8.55 5.46 -25.19
N HIS A 355 -7.69 4.48 -24.95
CA HIS A 355 -7.98 3.35 -24.06
C HIS A 355 -8.02 3.75 -22.59
N VAL A 356 -7.08 4.61 -22.16
CA VAL A 356 -7.04 5.19 -20.81
C VAL A 356 -8.33 5.98 -20.55
N TRP A 357 -8.73 6.79 -21.52
CA TRP A 357 -9.93 7.61 -21.44
C TRP A 357 -11.21 6.77 -21.39
N ASN A 358 -11.36 5.78 -22.28
CA ASN A 358 -12.52 4.88 -22.27
C ASN A 358 -12.64 4.09 -20.96
N THR A 359 -11.52 3.64 -20.40
CA THR A 359 -11.50 2.94 -19.10
C THR A 359 -12.06 3.83 -17.99
N CYS A 360 -11.72 5.12 -17.99
CA CYS A 360 -12.26 6.09 -17.03
C CYS A 360 -13.75 6.37 -17.24
N ILE A 361 -14.23 6.41 -18.49
CA ILE A 361 -15.66 6.53 -18.82
C ILE A 361 -16.43 5.31 -18.30
N ASP A 362 -15.95 4.10 -18.56
CA ASP A 362 -16.62 2.87 -18.11
C ASP A 362 -16.67 2.78 -16.59
N LEU A 363 -15.62 3.22 -15.90
CA LEU A 363 -15.62 3.24 -14.44
C LEU A 363 -16.55 4.33 -13.86
N LEU A 364 -16.66 5.49 -14.51
CA LEU A 364 -17.65 6.51 -14.15
C LEU A 364 -19.08 5.99 -14.35
N ASP A 365 -19.32 5.30 -15.46
CA ASP A 365 -20.60 4.66 -15.75
C ASP A 365 -20.97 3.63 -14.67
N GLU A 366 -20.01 2.77 -14.27
CA GLU A 366 -20.17 1.81 -13.17
C GLU A 366 -20.57 2.51 -11.86
N PHE A 367 -19.89 3.61 -11.51
CA PHE A 367 -20.22 4.40 -10.33
C PHE A 367 -21.63 5.01 -10.40
N LEU A 368 -22.01 5.62 -11.53
CA LEU A 368 -23.32 6.26 -11.68
C LEU A 368 -24.47 5.25 -11.63
N LEU A 369 -24.28 4.09 -12.26
CA LEU A 369 -25.25 2.99 -12.27
C LEU A 369 -25.39 2.29 -10.92
N SER A 370 -24.45 2.48 -9.97
CA SER A 370 -24.55 1.95 -8.60
C SER A 370 -25.85 2.34 -7.89
N LYS A 371 -26.43 3.48 -8.27
CA LYS A 371 -27.74 3.96 -7.79
C LYS A 371 -28.87 2.95 -8.07
N LEU A 372 -28.82 2.26 -9.21
CA LEU A 372 -29.83 1.31 -9.66
C LEU A 372 -29.68 -0.05 -8.97
N THR A 373 -28.44 -0.49 -8.71
CA THR A 373 -28.13 -1.81 -8.17
C THR A 373 -28.57 -1.96 -6.72
N VAL A 374 -28.35 -0.94 -5.88
CA VAL A 374 -28.75 -0.97 -4.47
C VAL A 374 -30.25 -0.69 -4.29
N GLY A 375 -30.86 0.07 -5.20
CA GLY A 375 -32.30 0.32 -5.20
C GLY A 375 -33.13 -0.97 -5.34
N LYS A 376 -32.66 -1.94 -6.13
CA LYS A 376 -33.32 -3.26 -6.28
C LYS A 376 -33.21 -4.13 -5.02
N THR A 377 -32.09 -4.09 -4.31
CA THR A 377 -31.88 -4.89 -3.08
C THR A 377 -32.73 -4.37 -1.92
N ILE A 378 -32.93 -3.05 -1.81
CA ILE A 378 -33.74 -2.45 -0.75
C ILE A 378 -35.24 -2.68 -0.98
N LEU A 379 -35.70 -2.70 -2.24
CA LEU A 379 -37.11 -2.93 -2.58
C LEU A 379 -37.57 -4.37 -2.32
N ASN A 380 -36.67 -5.35 -2.34
CA ASN A 380 -37.01 -6.77 -2.14
C ASN A 380 -37.05 -7.21 -0.66
N GLY A 381 -36.87 -6.28 0.30
CA GLY A 381 -37.03 -6.58 1.73
C GLY A 381 -35.96 -7.49 2.33
N GLU A 382 -34.90 -7.83 1.59
CA GLU A 382 -33.73 -8.49 2.15
C GLU A 382 -32.99 -7.47 3.03
N LYS A 383 -32.87 -7.75 4.33
CA LYS A 383 -31.97 -7.00 5.21
C LYS A 383 -30.60 -6.93 4.52
N LEU A 384 -29.97 -5.76 4.53
CA LEU A 384 -28.57 -5.55 4.15
C LEU A 384 -27.64 -6.53 4.91
N SER A 385 -27.53 -7.77 4.44
CA SER A 385 -26.35 -8.59 4.69
C SER A 385 -25.31 -8.12 3.69
N LEU A 386 -24.51 -7.14 4.11
CA LEU A 386 -23.41 -6.53 3.36
C LEU A 386 -22.24 -7.50 3.05
N PHE A 387 -22.46 -8.81 3.18
CA PHE A 387 -21.50 -9.85 2.87
C PHE A 387 -22.10 -10.78 1.81
N PRO A 388 -21.42 -10.99 0.66
CA PRO A 388 -21.64 -12.23 -0.06
C PRO A 388 -21.25 -13.36 0.90
N ALA A 389 -22.09 -14.39 1.03
CA ALA A 389 -21.68 -15.63 1.69
C ALA A 389 -20.34 -16.07 1.08
N GLU A 390 -19.38 -16.42 1.93
CA GLU A 390 -18.09 -16.99 1.51
C GLU A 390 -18.37 -18.25 0.68
N GLN A 391 -18.43 -18.09 -0.64
CA GLN A 391 -18.23 -19.20 -1.55
C GLN A 391 -16.73 -19.37 -1.68
N THR A 392 -16.25 -20.44 -1.08
CA THR A 392 -14.94 -21.03 -1.31
C THR A 392 -14.83 -21.44 -2.77
N ASP A 393 -14.45 -20.52 -3.65
CA ASP A 393 -13.95 -20.85 -4.98
C ASP A 393 -12.48 -20.49 -5.07
N GLN A 394 -11.68 -21.55 -4.97
CA GLN A 394 -10.28 -21.59 -5.35
C GLN A 394 -10.17 -21.47 -6.87
N SER A 395 -10.26 -20.26 -7.42
CA SER A 395 -9.70 -19.96 -8.73
C SER A 395 -9.45 -18.47 -8.89
N GLY A 396 -8.18 -18.10 -9.14
CA GLY A 396 -7.72 -16.89 -9.83
C GLY A 396 -8.33 -15.54 -9.43
N ALA A 397 -7.49 -14.62 -8.94
CA ALA A 397 -7.82 -13.22 -8.66
C ALA A 397 -8.31 -12.43 -9.90
N VAL A 398 -9.54 -12.70 -10.36
CA VAL A 398 -10.22 -12.01 -11.46
C VAL A 398 -11.32 -11.13 -10.87
N ASP A 399 -11.06 -9.82 -10.94
CA ASP A 399 -12.00 -8.69 -10.89
C ASP A 399 -13.18 -8.74 -9.89
N ARG A 400 -12.88 -8.54 -8.59
CA ARG A 400 -13.92 -8.05 -7.66
C ARG A 400 -14.31 -6.61 -8.05
N PRO A 401 -15.61 -6.29 -8.20
CA PRO A 401 -16.07 -4.94 -8.52
C PRO A 401 -15.81 -3.97 -7.36
N ILE A 402 -15.74 -2.68 -7.66
CA ILE A 402 -15.60 -1.66 -6.61
C ILE A 402 -16.95 -1.50 -5.90
N LYS A 403 -16.92 -1.43 -4.58
CA LYS A 403 -18.13 -1.38 -3.74
C LYS A 403 -18.65 0.05 -3.65
N TRP A 404 -19.22 0.53 -4.74
CA TRP A 404 -19.88 1.83 -4.81
C TRP A 404 -21.16 1.84 -3.97
N LEU A 405 -21.33 2.90 -3.19
CA LEU A 405 -22.60 3.22 -2.55
C LEU A 405 -23.42 4.13 -3.47
N PRO A 406 -24.75 4.10 -3.37
CA PRO A 406 -25.61 4.99 -4.13
C PRO A 406 -25.31 6.44 -3.79
N TRP A 407 -25.01 7.25 -4.80
CA TRP A 407 -24.74 8.68 -4.66
C TRP A 407 -25.97 9.46 -4.16
N ASP A 408 -25.75 10.60 -3.49
CA ASP A 408 -26.83 11.46 -2.99
C ASP A 408 -27.33 12.35 -4.13
N ILE A 409 -28.62 12.60 -4.12
CA ILE A 409 -29.32 13.55 -4.96
C ILE A 409 -28.61 14.91 -5.06
N LYS A 410 -28.02 15.38 -3.95
CA LYS A 410 -27.32 16.67 -3.91
C LYS A 410 -26.15 16.73 -4.89
N ASP A 411 -25.66 15.57 -5.33
CA ASP A 411 -24.49 15.43 -6.18
C ASP A 411 -24.84 15.51 -7.68
N VAL A 412 -26.12 15.59 -8.07
CA VAL A 412 -26.55 15.63 -9.49
C VAL A 412 -25.90 16.78 -10.25
N SER A 413 -25.80 17.97 -9.66
CA SER A 413 -25.11 19.10 -10.29
C SER A 413 -23.63 18.82 -10.52
N GLU A 414 -22.96 18.16 -9.57
CA GLU A 414 -21.54 17.79 -9.71
C GLU A 414 -21.35 16.75 -10.81
N GLN A 415 -22.27 15.79 -10.94
CA GLN A 415 -22.26 14.78 -11.99
C GLN A 415 -22.48 15.39 -13.38
N LEU A 416 -23.42 16.33 -13.50
CA LEU A 416 -23.65 17.05 -14.76
C LEU A 416 -22.44 17.92 -15.16
N ASN A 417 -21.74 18.52 -14.19
CA ASN A 417 -20.47 19.22 -14.46
C ASN A 417 -19.39 18.28 -15.02
N VAL A 418 -19.36 17.02 -14.60
CA VAL A 418 -18.46 16.00 -15.18
C VAL A 418 -18.86 15.69 -16.62
N VAL A 419 -20.16 15.53 -16.91
CA VAL A 419 -20.66 15.36 -18.28
C VAL A 419 -20.25 16.54 -19.16
N PHE A 420 -20.35 17.77 -18.65
CA PHE A 420 -19.87 18.96 -19.36
C PHE A 420 -18.38 18.89 -19.67
N SER A 421 -17.57 18.52 -18.68
CA SER A 421 -16.11 18.38 -18.81
C SER A 421 -15.70 17.29 -19.81
N ILE A 422 -16.55 16.27 -19.98
CA ILE A 422 -16.36 15.24 -21.00
C ILE A 422 -16.62 15.84 -22.38
N ILE A 423 -17.76 16.50 -22.59
CA ILE A 423 -18.20 17.03 -23.90
C ILE A 423 -17.29 18.15 -24.40
N LEU A 424 -16.76 18.97 -23.50
CA LEU A 424 -15.93 20.14 -23.79
C LEU A 424 -14.56 20.07 -23.07
N PRO A 425 -13.65 19.18 -23.51
CA PRO A 425 -12.27 19.16 -23.03
C PRO A 425 -11.50 20.40 -23.52
N GLU A 426 -10.39 20.75 -22.84
CA GLU A 426 -9.62 21.98 -23.12
C GLU A 426 -9.13 22.11 -24.57
N LYS A 427 -8.99 21.00 -25.29
CA LYS A 427 -8.47 20.96 -26.66
C LYS A 427 -9.51 20.57 -27.71
N PHE A 428 -10.80 20.69 -27.40
CA PHE A 428 -11.88 20.24 -28.28
C PHE A 428 -11.76 20.76 -29.72
N GLU A 429 -11.35 22.01 -29.92
CA GLU A 429 -11.21 22.64 -31.23
C GLU A 429 -10.15 22.00 -32.15
N ILE A 430 -9.13 21.38 -31.55
CA ILE A 430 -7.99 20.80 -32.27
C ILE A 430 -8.18 19.28 -32.47
N MET A 431 -9.26 18.71 -31.93
CA MET A 431 -9.56 17.28 -32.01
C MET A 431 -10.01 16.84 -33.41
N THR A 432 -9.64 15.62 -33.79
CA THR A 432 -10.12 14.98 -35.02
C THR A 432 -11.64 14.78 -34.96
N SER A 433 -12.28 14.66 -36.13
CA SER A 433 -13.71 14.35 -36.25
C SER A 433 -14.12 13.11 -35.45
N GLU A 434 -13.31 12.04 -35.53
CA GLU A 434 -13.55 10.78 -34.83
C GLU A 434 -13.49 10.95 -33.31
N CYS A 435 -12.46 11.62 -32.78
CA CYS A 435 -12.36 11.88 -31.34
C CYS A 435 -13.48 12.80 -30.83
N ARG A 436 -13.95 13.76 -31.66
CA ARG A 436 -15.13 14.58 -31.32
C ARG A 436 -16.39 13.72 -31.20
N SER A 437 -16.65 12.82 -32.16
CA SER A 437 -17.79 11.89 -32.07
C SER A 437 -17.72 11.03 -30.81
N LEU A 438 -16.56 10.42 -30.54
CA LEU A 438 -16.35 9.58 -29.35
C LEU A 438 -16.64 10.32 -28.05
N THR A 439 -16.18 11.58 -27.96
CA THR A 439 -16.44 12.45 -26.80
C THR A 439 -17.93 12.71 -26.59
N LEU A 440 -18.65 13.02 -27.67
CA LEU A 440 -20.09 13.29 -27.63
C LEU A 440 -20.89 12.04 -27.26
N ASP A 441 -20.56 10.90 -27.86
CA ASP A 441 -21.21 9.61 -27.59
C ASP A 441 -21.01 9.19 -26.12
N ALA A 442 -19.80 9.35 -25.59
CA ALA A 442 -19.51 9.06 -24.19
C ALA A 442 -20.21 10.05 -23.24
N GLY A 443 -20.22 11.34 -23.57
CA GLY A 443 -20.95 12.35 -22.81
C GLY A 443 -22.44 12.00 -22.71
N LEU A 444 -23.04 11.60 -23.84
CA LEU A 444 -24.43 11.15 -23.90
C LEU A 444 -24.66 9.86 -23.10
N LYS A 445 -23.74 8.88 -23.18
CA LYS A 445 -23.78 7.65 -22.36
C LYS A 445 -23.83 7.97 -20.87
N ILE A 446 -22.89 8.78 -20.39
CA ILE A 446 -22.81 9.18 -18.97
C ILE A 446 -24.03 9.99 -18.55
N TYR A 447 -24.50 10.90 -19.41
CA TYR A 447 -25.73 11.66 -19.17
C TYR A 447 -26.95 10.76 -18.98
N ARG A 448 -27.14 9.75 -19.84
CA ARG A 448 -28.20 8.74 -19.68
C ARG A 448 -28.09 8.00 -18.36
N SER A 449 -26.88 7.67 -17.90
CA SER A 449 -26.67 7.00 -16.60
C SER A 449 -27.03 7.89 -15.41
N VAL A 450 -26.75 9.21 -15.49
CA VAL A 450 -27.24 10.19 -14.50
C VAL A 450 -28.77 10.23 -14.49
N LEU A 451 -29.40 10.34 -15.66
CA LEU A 451 -30.87 10.41 -15.79
C LEU A 451 -31.55 9.16 -15.22
N LYS A 452 -31.01 7.96 -15.50
CA LYS A 452 -31.52 6.70 -14.92
C LYS A 452 -31.44 6.71 -13.39
N GLY A 453 -30.36 7.22 -12.82
CA GLY A 453 -30.22 7.37 -11.37
C GLY A 453 -31.20 8.36 -10.77
N VAL A 454 -31.42 9.51 -11.44
CA VAL A 454 -32.45 10.50 -11.06
C VAL A 454 -33.85 9.87 -11.13
N GLN A 455 -34.18 9.16 -12.20
CA GLN A 455 -35.46 8.49 -12.37
C GLN A 455 -35.72 7.46 -11.26
N ALA A 456 -34.71 6.65 -10.91
CA ALA A 456 -34.82 5.68 -9.82
C ALA A 456 -35.10 6.34 -8.47
N GLU A 457 -34.54 7.52 -8.21
CA GLU A 457 -34.78 8.26 -6.99
C GLU A 457 -36.15 8.95 -6.98
N ILE A 458 -36.59 9.51 -8.10
CA ILE A 458 -37.96 10.05 -8.25
C ILE A 458 -38.99 8.95 -7.96
N LYS A 459 -38.77 7.74 -8.48
CA LYS A 459 -39.62 6.56 -8.21
C LYS A 459 -39.64 6.18 -6.73
N ARG A 460 -38.56 6.45 -5.99
CA ARG A 460 -38.47 6.19 -4.55
C ARG A 460 -39.23 7.23 -3.71
N ILE A 461 -39.34 8.47 -4.17
CA ILE A 461 -39.98 9.58 -3.42
C ILE A 461 -41.08 10.26 -4.27
N PRO A 462 -42.19 9.56 -4.59
CA PRO A 462 -43.23 10.12 -5.48
C PRO A 462 -43.93 11.37 -4.94
N GLN A 463 -43.86 11.60 -3.62
CA GLN A 463 -44.65 12.60 -2.90
C GLN A 463 -43.96 13.96 -2.73
N CYS A 464 -42.69 14.11 -3.16
CA CYS A 464 -41.90 15.34 -2.94
C CYS A 464 -41.75 16.17 -4.22
N HIS A 465 -42.83 16.83 -4.63
CA HIS A 465 -42.86 17.69 -5.83
C HIS A 465 -41.76 18.75 -5.86
N GLU A 466 -41.36 19.30 -4.71
CA GLU A 466 -40.29 20.30 -4.62
C GLU A 466 -38.92 19.73 -5.05
N LYS A 467 -38.58 18.51 -4.62
CA LYS A 467 -37.34 17.84 -5.03
C LYS A 467 -37.35 17.49 -6.52
N VAL A 468 -38.48 17.01 -7.03
CA VAL A 468 -38.66 16.73 -8.45
C VAL A 468 -38.47 17.99 -9.31
N ASN A 469 -39.02 19.12 -8.87
CA ASN A 469 -38.86 20.41 -9.56
C ASN A 469 -37.40 20.88 -9.57
N ILE A 470 -36.67 20.68 -8.47
CA ILE A 470 -35.23 20.98 -8.43
C ILE A 470 -34.49 20.14 -9.48
N TYR A 471 -34.78 18.85 -9.62
CA TYR A 471 -34.12 17.99 -10.62
C TYR A 471 -34.38 18.44 -12.04
N ILE A 472 -35.65 18.68 -12.37
CA ILE A 472 -36.03 19.12 -13.71
C ILE A 472 -35.39 20.49 -14.02
N THR A 473 -35.36 21.39 -13.04
CA THR A 473 -34.71 22.70 -13.18
C THR A 473 -33.21 22.56 -13.42
N THR A 474 -32.50 21.75 -12.61
CA THR A 474 -31.06 21.52 -12.77
C THR A 474 -30.73 20.89 -14.13
N ILE A 475 -31.49 19.88 -14.56
CA ILE A 475 -31.33 19.25 -15.87
C ILE A 475 -31.60 20.24 -17.01
N SER A 476 -32.66 21.05 -16.88
CA SER A 476 -33.00 22.06 -17.90
C SER A 476 -31.95 23.16 -17.99
N MET A 477 -31.42 23.62 -16.87
CA MET A 477 -30.31 24.58 -16.83
C MET A 477 -29.06 24.01 -17.51
N PHE A 478 -28.75 22.72 -17.27
CA PHE A 478 -27.63 22.06 -17.92
C PHE A 478 -27.80 21.97 -19.46
N ILE A 479 -28.98 21.54 -19.95
CA ILE A 479 -29.24 21.48 -21.40
C ILE A 479 -29.11 22.88 -22.03
N LYS A 480 -29.61 23.91 -21.34
CA LYS A 480 -29.46 25.31 -21.78
C LYS A 480 -28.00 25.74 -21.80
N GLU A 481 -27.22 25.43 -20.78
CA GLU A 481 -25.79 25.76 -20.68
C GLU A 481 -24.96 25.07 -21.79
N VAL A 482 -25.29 23.82 -22.10
CA VAL A 482 -24.72 23.10 -23.25
C VAL A 482 -25.07 23.83 -24.55
N ARG A 483 -26.32 24.25 -24.76
CA ARG A 483 -26.72 25.03 -25.96
C ARG A 483 -25.93 26.33 -26.09
N GLU A 484 -25.88 27.12 -25.03
CA GLU A 484 -25.27 28.47 -25.04
C GLU A 484 -23.75 28.42 -25.24
N THR A 485 -23.07 27.50 -24.56
CA THR A 485 -21.61 27.34 -24.68
C THR A 485 -21.21 26.85 -26.08
N LEU A 486 -22.02 25.99 -26.68
CA LEU A 486 -21.75 25.47 -28.02
C LEU A 486 -22.10 26.46 -29.13
N ALA A 487 -23.07 27.35 -28.90
CA ALA A 487 -23.47 28.38 -29.86
C ALA A 487 -22.48 29.55 -29.96
N SER A 488 -21.66 29.78 -28.92
CA SER A 488 -20.82 30.97 -28.79
C SER A 488 -19.41 30.86 -29.38
N ASN A 489 -18.90 29.65 -29.65
CA ASN A 489 -17.46 29.45 -29.84
C ASN A 489 -16.98 28.84 -31.17
N HIS A 490 -17.84 28.53 -32.16
CA HIS A 490 -17.42 27.57 -33.19
C HIS A 490 -17.82 27.84 -34.65
N SER A 491 -17.05 27.29 -35.59
CA SER A 491 -17.22 27.40 -37.04
C SER A 491 -18.49 26.68 -37.54
N ALA A 492 -18.99 27.03 -38.73
CA ALA A 492 -20.25 26.52 -39.28
C ALA A 492 -20.37 24.98 -39.36
N HIS A 493 -19.26 24.25 -39.49
CA HIS A 493 -19.25 22.77 -39.47
C HIS A 493 -19.40 22.20 -38.06
N GLN A 494 -18.78 22.83 -37.07
CA GLN A 494 -18.89 22.43 -35.66
C GLN A 494 -20.31 22.72 -35.13
N TYR A 495 -20.96 23.78 -35.61
CA TYR A 495 -22.34 24.13 -35.24
C TYR A 495 -23.38 23.03 -35.53
N ARG A 496 -23.21 22.25 -36.62
CA ARG A 496 -24.11 21.11 -36.92
C ARG A 496 -23.94 19.95 -35.95
N ASP A 497 -22.69 19.59 -35.64
CA ASP A 497 -22.40 18.53 -34.66
C ASP A 497 -23.01 18.88 -33.30
N PHE A 498 -22.92 20.14 -32.89
CA PHE A 498 -23.48 20.61 -31.62
C PHE A 498 -25.00 20.75 -31.59
N SER A 499 -25.61 21.14 -32.71
CA SER A 499 -27.08 21.15 -32.82
C SER A 499 -27.64 19.74 -32.69
N LEU A 500 -26.97 18.74 -33.28
CA LEU A 500 -27.33 17.33 -33.12
C LEU A 500 -27.15 16.86 -31.67
N VAL A 501 -26.06 17.25 -31.00
CA VAL A 501 -25.83 16.92 -29.58
C VAL A 501 -26.95 17.47 -28.70
N HIS A 502 -27.34 18.73 -28.89
CA HIS A 502 -28.44 19.31 -28.12
C HIS A 502 -29.75 18.52 -28.30
N VAL A 503 -30.06 18.10 -29.54
CA VAL A 503 -31.22 17.24 -29.82
C VAL A 503 -31.09 15.90 -29.10
N GLN A 504 -29.94 15.22 -29.19
CA GLN A 504 -29.72 13.93 -28.55
C GLN A 504 -29.85 13.97 -27.02
N PHE A 505 -29.37 15.04 -26.39
CA PHE A 505 -29.51 15.24 -24.93
C PHE A 505 -30.96 15.51 -24.54
N THR A 506 -31.68 16.29 -25.35
CA THR A 506 -33.11 16.55 -25.14
C THR A 506 -33.93 15.27 -25.30
N GLU A 507 -33.64 14.47 -26.33
CA GLU A 507 -34.26 13.16 -26.56
C GLU A 507 -33.96 12.18 -25.42
N ALA A 508 -32.70 12.08 -24.98
CA ALA A 508 -32.34 11.22 -23.84
C ALA A 508 -33.08 11.63 -22.55
N THR A 509 -33.31 12.93 -22.33
CA THR A 509 -34.13 13.43 -21.22
C THR A 509 -35.55 12.93 -21.30
N ARG A 510 -36.15 12.96 -22.50
CA ARG A 510 -37.51 12.47 -22.75
C ARG A 510 -37.61 10.95 -22.62
N ASP A 511 -36.62 10.22 -23.11
CA ASP A 511 -36.62 8.76 -23.10
C ASP A 511 -36.49 8.19 -21.68
N GLU A 512 -35.60 8.78 -20.88
CA GLU A 512 -35.24 8.24 -19.56
C GLU A 512 -36.14 8.82 -18.44
N LEU A 513 -36.76 9.98 -18.61
CA LEU A 513 -37.73 10.55 -17.64
C LEU A 513 -39.17 10.38 -18.16
N GLU A 514 -40.06 9.85 -17.32
CA GLU A 514 -41.46 9.59 -17.74
C GLU A 514 -42.19 10.88 -18.19
N HIS A 515 -42.94 10.79 -19.30
CA HIS A 515 -43.61 11.91 -19.96
C HIS A 515 -44.55 12.72 -19.04
N SER A 516 -45.09 12.08 -17.99
CA SER A 516 -45.95 12.69 -16.97
C SER A 516 -45.20 13.68 -16.06
N LEU A 517 -43.90 13.48 -15.85
CA LEU A 517 -43.05 14.36 -15.03
C LEU A 517 -42.60 15.61 -15.79
N LEU A 518 -42.53 15.53 -17.12
CA LEU A 518 -42.03 16.59 -18.00
C LEU A 518 -43.14 17.51 -18.53
N SER A 519 -44.40 17.06 -18.48
CA SER A 519 -45.60 17.80 -18.91
C SER A 519 -45.72 19.24 -18.36
N PRO A 520 -45.33 19.56 -17.10
CA PRO A 520 -45.41 20.93 -16.59
C PRO A 520 -44.27 21.86 -17.06
N PHE A 521 -43.21 21.32 -17.65
CA PHE A 521 -41.91 22.03 -17.77
C PHE A 521 -41.50 22.40 -19.20
N ASN A 522 -42.36 22.16 -20.20
CA ASN A 522 -42.22 22.64 -21.57
C ASN A 522 -40.82 22.43 -22.19
N ILE A 523 -40.18 21.29 -21.91
CA ILE A 523 -38.89 20.90 -22.49
C ILE A 523 -38.99 20.81 -24.04
N GLU A 524 -40.19 20.57 -24.56
CA GLU A 524 -40.50 20.59 -25.99
C GLU A 524 -40.22 21.95 -26.65
N GLN A 525 -40.38 23.07 -25.93
CA GLN A 525 -40.12 24.41 -26.47
C GLN A 525 -38.61 24.67 -26.66
N ILE A 526 -37.76 23.96 -25.89
CA ILE A 526 -36.29 24.03 -26.00
C ILE A 526 -35.78 23.22 -27.20
N GLY A 527 -36.43 22.09 -27.52
CA GLY A 527 -36.12 21.29 -28.70
C GLY A 527 -36.65 21.87 -30.02
N SER A 528 -37.81 22.53 -30.00
CA SER A 528 -38.46 23.07 -31.21
C SER A 528 -37.77 24.30 -31.83
N GLU A 529 -36.94 25.02 -31.07
CA GLU A 529 -36.17 26.15 -31.60
C GLU A 529 -34.94 25.73 -32.42
N VAL A 530 -34.65 24.44 -32.55
CA VAL A 530 -33.45 23.91 -33.25
C VAL A 530 -33.74 23.51 -34.71
N LEU A 531 -35.02 23.50 -35.13
CA LEU A 531 -35.42 23.09 -36.49
C LEU A 531 -35.86 24.24 -37.42
N CYS A 532 -35.58 25.51 -37.07
CA CYS A 532 -35.77 26.65 -37.96
C CYS A 532 -34.46 27.31 -38.37
#